data_AF-A0A8B6H7S7-F1
#
_entry.id   AF-A0A8B6H7S7-F1
#
_cell.length_a   1.000
_cell.length_b   1.000
_cell.length_c   1.000
_cell.angle_alpha   90.00
_cell.angle_beta   90.00
_cell.angle_gamma   90.00
#
_symmetry.space_group_name_H-M   'P 1'
#
loop_
_entity.id
_entity.type
_entity.pdbx_description
1 polymer ?
#
loop_
_entity_poly.entity_id
_entity_poly.type
_entity_poly.pdbx_seq_one_letter_code
_entity_poly.pdbx_strand_id
1 'polypeptide(L)'
;MAAAVDDKDLKRCCRLLNYYTEGSVYKVLGRTYNKENAACLVHMLEEKRGKEILAEVEKYNDNCTPVQKDMLLFTVALCMKSKDSELKQHANKIFLLLCKTAKELFTFIQFHKKLSGDTNSRGYGRSLRRTLNEWYNRQDPMDLAILVMKESASGGWSHANVLRLAHIKGKSEGTAIILKYLVKGMEELKKLGEQPENVQKVVDYLKTIHSVRNSTDEHQVARLIEQYHLGKQQVLPALLNSKEIWGALVSEMSVGEVLENFNKLASVGFLEIAHDGSKKIVEMLRSEEILQKSNIQPIDVVMALSAYEHGKAGKVTWMRNEAVIDALNFALESTMKVNESNNTKSTNKRYLIGVRVGSNTKKSTVRGTQSLPSLVAASAIAMVTARKEDKVQLVYFADKATELTLTSESSLKEISEEISKQILVSAALPPVGSGDTPKQPCDLAAPIRWATENSKKIDVFINITDSLDRTGDITPSKALMQYRKEMNMPKAK
;
A
#
# COMPACT_ATOMS: atom_id res chain seq x y z
N MET A 1 -22.72 -0.69 -36.80
CA MET A 1 -21.73 -0.19 -35.82
C MET A 1 -22.34 -0.33 -34.44
N ALA A 2 -21.88 -1.34 -33.68
CA ALA A 2 -22.40 -1.62 -32.34
C ALA A 2 -21.99 -0.49 -31.38
N ALA A 3 -22.99 0.19 -30.82
CA ALA A 3 -22.78 1.13 -29.73
C ALA A 3 -22.19 0.36 -28.55
N ALA A 4 -21.04 0.82 -28.05
CA ALA A 4 -20.43 0.32 -26.82
C ALA A 4 -21.42 0.53 -25.67
N VAL A 5 -22.17 -0.52 -25.32
CA VAL A 5 -22.88 -0.58 -24.05
C VAL A 5 -21.80 -0.59 -22.97
N ASP A 6 -21.82 0.47 -22.17
CA ASP A 6 -20.91 0.70 -21.08
C ASP A 6 -21.04 -0.44 -20.06
N ASP A 7 -20.13 -1.43 -20.13
CA ASP A 7 -20.25 -2.65 -19.33
C ASP A 7 -20.08 -2.35 -17.84
N LYS A 8 -21.22 -2.34 -17.14
CA LYS A 8 -21.31 -1.97 -15.72
C LYS A 8 -20.54 -2.93 -14.83
N ASP A 9 -20.49 -4.22 -15.17
CA ASP A 9 -19.84 -5.23 -14.35
C ASP A 9 -18.33 -5.22 -14.56
N LEU A 10 -17.86 -5.02 -15.78
CA LEU A 10 -16.43 -4.80 -16.03
C LEU A 10 -15.94 -3.54 -15.30
N LYS A 11 -16.71 -2.45 -15.31
CA LYS A 11 -16.37 -1.25 -14.52
C LYS A 11 -16.32 -1.50 -13.02
N ARG A 12 -17.25 -2.30 -12.49
CA ARG A 12 -17.25 -2.72 -11.08
C ARG A 12 -16.07 -3.62 -10.77
N CYS A 13 -15.70 -4.51 -11.69
CA CYS A 13 -14.50 -5.34 -11.61
C CYS A 13 -13.24 -4.46 -11.52
N CYS A 14 -13.04 -3.53 -12.46
CA CYS A 14 -11.91 -2.60 -12.41
C CYS A 14 -11.88 -1.82 -11.08
N ARG A 15 -13.03 -1.31 -10.61
CA ARG A 15 -13.11 -0.63 -9.31
C ARG A 15 -12.75 -1.55 -8.14
N LEU A 16 -13.25 -2.78 -8.14
CA LEU A 16 -12.95 -3.77 -7.11
C LEU A 16 -11.46 -4.08 -7.08
N LEU A 17 -10.82 -4.30 -8.23
CA LEU A 17 -9.39 -4.59 -8.33
C LEU A 17 -8.53 -3.42 -7.81
N ASN A 18 -8.91 -2.17 -8.07
CA ASN A 18 -8.16 -1.00 -7.64
C ASN A 18 -8.46 -0.54 -6.20
N TYR A 19 -9.71 -0.71 -5.75
CA TYR A 19 -10.23 -0.06 -4.53
C TYR A 19 -10.86 -1.04 -3.52
N TYR A 20 -10.82 -2.35 -3.76
CA TYR A 20 -11.39 -3.40 -2.89
C TYR A 20 -12.90 -3.30 -2.70
N THR A 21 -13.58 -2.59 -3.59
CA THR A 21 -15.02 -2.34 -3.50
C THR A 21 -15.63 -2.07 -4.87
N GLU A 22 -16.85 -2.55 -5.08
CA GLU A 22 -17.63 -2.27 -6.29
C GLU A 22 -18.31 -0.88 -6.26
N GLY A 23 -18.56 -0.39 -5.04
CA GLY A 23 -19.35 0.82 -4.77
C GLY A 23 -18.49 2.06 -4.53
N SER A 24 -19.15 3.18 -4.26
CA SER A 24 -18.48 4.35 -3.69
C SER A 24 -18.18 4.08 -2.22
N VAL A 25 -16.94 4.31 -1.81
CA VAL A 25 -16.51 4.09 -0.43
C VAL A 25 -16.15 5.41 0.23
N TYR A 26 -16.80 5.65 1.37
CA TYR A 26 -16.55 6.82 2.20
C TYR A 26 -15.62 6.53 3.39
N LYS A 27 -15.70 5.32 3.96
CA LYS A 27 -14.86 4.89 5.07
C LYS A 27 -13.84 3.89 4.56
N VAL A 28 -12.60 3.93 5.07
CA VAL A 28 -11.65 2.84 4.84
C VAL A 28 -12.27 1.56 5.44
N LEU A 29 -12.88 0.73 4.59
CA LEU A 29 -13.42 -0.54 5.01
C LEU A 29 -12.25 -1.47 5.31
N GLY A 30 -12.41 -2.31 6.33
CA GLY A 30 -11.51 -3.44 6.52
C GLY A 30 -11.48 -4.24 5.21
N ARG A 31 -10.27 -4.55 4.73
CA ARG A 31 -10.11 -5.32 3.49
C ARG A 31 -10.75 -6.68 3.71
N THR A 32 -11.83 -6.94 2.97
CA THR A 32 -12.67 -8.11 3.17
C THR A 32 -12.78 -8.86 1.86
N TYR A 33 -12.13 -10.02 1.84
CA TYR A 33 -12.04 -10.88 0.66
C TYR A 33 -13.04 -12.02 0.79
N ASN A 34 -14.23 -11.86 0.23
CA ASN A 34 -15.31 -12.84 0.22
C ASN A 34 -16.16 -12.69 -1.05
N LYS A 35 -17.10 -13.63 -1.26
CA LYS A 35 -17.93 -13.64 -2.48
C LYS A 35 -18.98 -12.53 -2.44
N GLU A 36 -19.47 -12.17 -1.25
CA GLU A 36 -20.50 -11.16 -1.06
C GLU A 36 -20.02 -9.76 -1.48
N ASN A 37 -18.76 -9.42 -1.16
CA ASN A 37 -18.16 -8.14 -1.53
C ASN A 37 -17.62 -8.09 -2.95
N ALA A 38 -17.60 -9.24 -3.64
CA ALA A 38 -17.15 -9.41 -5.01
C ALA A 38 -18.25 -10.01 -5.89
N ALA A 39 -19.49 -9.56 -5.67
CA ALA A 39 -20.68 -9.99 -6.40
C ALA A 39 -20.53 -9.80 -7.92
N CYS A 40 -19.85 -8.75 -8.39
CA CYS A 40 -19.58 -8.53 -9.80
C CYS A 40 -18.71 -9.65 -10.40
N LEU A 41 -17.70 -10.14 -9.66
CA LEU A 41 -16.86 -11.24 -10.11
C LEU A 41 -17.65 -12.54 -10.17
N VAL A 42 -18.52 -12.79 -9.18
CA VAL A 42 -19.39 -13.98 -9.16
C VAL A 42 -20.36 -13.94 -10.33
N HIS A 43 -21.02 -12.80 -10.56
CA HIS A 43 -21.95 -12.60 -11.67
C HIS A 43 -21.27 -12.84 -13.03
N MET A 44 -20.11 -12.21 -13.26
CA MET A 44 -19.34 -12.42 -14.50
C MET A 44 -18.90 -13.87 -14.69
N LEU A 45 -18.59 -14.61 -13.62
CA LEU A 45 -18.26 -16.03 -13.71
C LEU A 45 -19.47 -16.89 -14.08
N GLU A 46 -20.66 -16.57 -13.57
CA GLU A 46 -21.93 -17.24 -13.91
C GLU A 46 -22.30 -17.00 -15.38
N GLU A 47 -22.04 -15.79 -15.90
CA GLU A 47 -22.20 -15.44 -17.32
C GLU A 47 -21.10 -16.02 -18.25
N LYS A 48 -20.18 -16.85 -17.72
CA LYS A 48 -19.03 -17.42 -18.46
C LYS A 48 -18.05 -16.37 -19.01
N ARG A 49 -17.99 -15.19 -18.40
CA ARG A 49 -17.12 -14.08 -18.76
C ARG A 49 -15.81 -14.04 -17.98
N GLY A 50 -15.41 -15.17 -17.38
CA GLY A 50 -14.20 -15.26 -16.56
C GLY A 50 -12.90 -14.92 -17.30
N LYS A 51 -12.84 -15.11 -18.63
CA LYS A 51 -11.67 -14.73 -19.44
C LYS A 51 -11.43 -13.21 -19.42
N GLU A 52 -12.50 -12.41 -19.39
CA GLU A 52 -12.40 -10.95 -19.30
C GLU A 52 -11.87 -10.49 -17.94
N ILE A 53 -12.29 -11.15 -16.85
CA ILE A 53 -11.77 -10.89 -15.50
C ILE A 53 -10.26 -11.11 -15.45
N LEU A 54 -9.80 -12.25 -15.98
CA LEU A 54 -8.38 -12.61 -15.99
C LEU A 54 -7.55 -11.68 -16.88
N ALA A 55 -8.10 -11.25 -18.03
CA ALA A 55 -7.45 -10.25 -18.88
C ALA A 55 -7.27 -8.90 -18.17
N GLU A 56 -8.23 -8.49 -17.33
CA GLU A 56 -8.10 -7.27 -16.53
C GLU A 56 -7.04 -7.44 -15.43
N VAL A 57 -6.99 -8.60 -14.78
CA VAL A 57 -5.96 -8.91 -13.77
C VAL A 57 -4.54 -8.91 -14.38
N GLU A 58 -4.38 -9.43 -15.60
CA GLU A 58 -3.09 -9.53 -16.28
C GLU A 58 -2.46 -8.16 -16.58
N LYS A 59 -3.28 -7.13 -16.82
CA LYS A 59 -2.80 -5.74 -17.01
C LYS A 59 -2.01 -5.20 -15.82
N TYR A 60 -2.27 -5.73 -14.62
CA TYR A 60 -1.60 -5.31 -13.38
C TYR A 60 -0.35 -6.13 -13.07
N ASN A 61 0.08 -7.02 -13.96
CA ASN A 61 1.34 -7.74 -13.78
C ASN A 61 2.57 -6.83 -13.88
N ASP A 62 2.49 -5.79 -14.71
CA ASP A 62 3.53 -4.78 -14.81
C ASP A 62 3.38 -3.85 -13.61
N ASN A 63 4.36 -3.85 -12.70
CA ASN A 63 4.34 -3.22 -11.36
C ASN A 63 4.13 -1.67 -11.37
N CYS A 64 3.73 -1.08 -12.48
CA CYS A 64 3.55 0.35 -12.66
C CYS A 64 2.25 0.87 -12.05
N THR A 65 1.25 0.03 -11.76
CA THR A 65 0.01 0.50 -11.12
C THR A 65 0.05 0.22 -9.62
N PRO A 66 -0.31 1.17 -8.72
CA PRO A 66 -0.30 0.98 -7.26
C PRO A 66 -1.42 0.06 -6.74
N VAL A 67 -1.83 -0.93 -7.53
CA VAL A 67 -2.80 -1.96 -7.14
C VAL A 67 -2.10 -2.95 -6.22
N GLN A 68 -2.58 -3.08 -4.99
CA GLN A 68 -2.03 -4.11 -4.09
C GLN A 68 -2.52 -5.50 -4.53
N LYS A 69 -1.58 -6.45 -4.51
CA LYS A 69 -1.77 -7.76 -5.15
C LYS A 69 -2.80 -8.65 -4.47
N ASP A 70 -3.18 -8.39 -3.22
CA ASP A 70 -4.13 -9.23 -2.48
C ASP A 70 -5.45 -9.42 -3.24
N MET A 71 -6.01 -8.35 -3.80
CA MET A 71 -7.28 -8.43 -4.56
C MET A 71 -7.10 -9.21 -5.87
N LEU A 72 -5.94 -9.06 -6.53
CA LEU A 72 -5.60 -9.82 -7.73
C LEU A 72 -5.51 -11.32 -7.39
N LEU A 73 -4.80 -11.67 -6.31
CA LEU A 73 -4.65 -13.05 -5.84
C LEU A 73 -5.98 -13.66 -5.41
N PHE A 74 -6.85 -12.90 -4.74
CA PHE A 74 -8.20 -13.33 -4.41
C PHE A 74 -9.04 -13.61 -5.67
N THR A 75 -8.97 -12.71 -6.66
CA THR A 75 -9.68 -12.84 -7.95
C THR A 75 -9.24 -14.08 -8.71
N VAL A 76 -7.92 -14.33 -8.77
CA VAL A 76 -7.35 -15.55 -9.36
C VAL A 76 -7.80 -16.80 -8.59
N ALA A 77 -7.76 -16.76 -7.26
CA ALA A 77 -8.23 -17.87 -6.43
C ALA A 77 -9.71 -18.19 -6.67
N LEU A 78 -10.55 -17.17 -6.87
CA LEU A 78 -11.96 -17.31 -7.22
C LEU A 78 -12.13 -17.95 -8.61
N CYS A 79 -11.40 -17.48 -9.63
CA CYS A 79 -11.43 -18.07 -10.97
C CYS A 79 -10.98 -19.54 -10.98
N MET A 80 -9.99 -19.90 -10.15
CA MET A 80 -9.54 -21.30 -10.00
C MET A 80 -10.59 -22.23 -9.39
N LYS A 81 -11.66 -21.70 -8.78
CA LYS A 81 -12.81 -22.48 -8.31
C LYS A 81 -13.85 -22.76 -9.38
N SER A 82 -13.71 -22.18 -10.57
CA SER A 82 -14.65 -22.40 -11.67
C SER A 82 -14.70 -23.88 -12.08
N LYS A 83 -15.85 -24.29 -12.62
CA LYS A 83 -16.04 -25.59 -13.27
C LYS A 83 -15.41 -25.61 -14.67
N ASP A 84 -15.19 -24.44 -15.27
CA ASP A 84 -14.52 -24.29 -16.56
C ASP A 84 -13.03 -24.67 -16.45
N SER A 85 -12.63 -25.68 -17.21
CA SER A 85 -11.25 -26.19 -17.25
C SER A 85 -10.29 -25.19 -17.90
N GLU A 86 -10.69 -24.51 -18.97
CA GLU A 86 -9.83 -23.53 -19.66
C GLU A 86 -9.57 -22.33 -18.76
N LEU A 87 -10.62 -21.79 -18.14
CA LEU A 87 -10.49 -20.67 -17.21
C LEU A 87 -9.58 -21.03 -16.03
N LYS A 88 -9.74 -22.23 -15.47
CA LYS A 88 -8.90 -22.73 -14.37
C LYS A 88 -7.43 -22.84 -14.78
N GLN A 89 -7.15 -23.35 -15.98
CA GLN A 89 -5.79 -23.42 -16.51
C GLN A 89 -5.20 -22.04 -16.74
N HIS A 90 -5.98 -21.09 -17.26
CA HIS A 90 -5.55 -19.71 -17.44
C HIS A 90 -5.25 -19.04 -16.08
N ALA A 91 -6.14 -19.19 -15.11
CA ALA A 91 -5.94 -18.67 -13.75
C ALA A 91 -4.68 -19.25 -13.08
N ASN A 92 -4.37 -20.54 -13.28
CA ASN A 92 -3.12 -21.13 -12.78
C ASN A 92 -1.88 -20.44 -13.37
N LYS A 93 -1.88 -20.09 -14.66
CA LYS A 93 -0.76 -19.39 -15.31
C LYS A 93 -0.60 -17.98 -14.75
N ILE A 94 -1.71 -17.25 -14.61
CA ILE A 94 -1.69 -15.90 -14.02
C ILE A 94 -1.24 -15.94 -12.55
N PHE A 95 -1.63 -16.96 -11.78
CA PHE A 95 -1.11 -17.16 -10.42
C PHE A 95 0.42 -17.26 -10.41
N LEU A 96 1.02 -18.07 -11.28
CA LEU A 96 2.48 -18.20 -11.38
C LEU A 96 3.12 -16.88 -11.82
N LEU A 97 2.45 -16.12 -12.68
CA LEU A 97 2.92 -14.82 -13.11
C LEU A 97 2.94 -13.82 -11.94
N LEU A 98 1.85 -13.70 -11.18
CA LEU A 98 1.70 -12.70 -10.11
C LEU A 98 2.43 -13.06 -8.81
N CYS A 99 2.41 -14.34 -8.41
CA CYS A 99 2.92 -14.82 -7.13
C CYS A 99 4.44 -15.00 -7.20
N LYS A 100 5.19 -13.98 -6.77
CA LYS A 100 6.65 -13.94 -6.74
C LYS A 100 7.23 -14.16 -5.34
N THR A 101 6.47 -13.89 -4.27
CA THR A 101 6.97 -13.99 -2.89
C THR A 101 6.25 -15.05 -2.05
N ALA A 102 6.87 -15.48 -0.95
CA ALA A 102 6.25 -16.44 -0.03
C ALA A 102 5.02 -15.86 0.67
N LYS A 103 5.03 -14.56 1.00
CA LYS A 103 3.86 -13.86 1.56
C LYS A 103 2.67 -13.89 0.62
N GLU A 104 2.88 -13.62 -0.68
CA GLU A 104 1.84 -13.72 -1.71
C GLU A 104 1.32 -15.16 -1.83
N LEU A 105 2.22 -16.16 -1.79
CA LEU A 105 1.85 -17.57 -1.80
C LEU A 105 0.92 -17.93 -0.63
N PHE A 106 1.31 -17.57 0.60
CA PHE A 106 0.50 -17.84 1.79
C PHE A 106 -0.84 -17.12 1.75
N THR A 107 -0.86 -15.86 1.30
CA THR A 107 -2.08 -15.06 1.14
C THR A 107 -3.03 -15.72 0.13
N PHE A 108 -2.53 -16.14 -1.02
CA PHE A 108 -3.31 -16.87 -2.01
C PHE A 108 -3.89 -18.18 -1.46
N ILE A 109 -3.09 -18.97 -0.75
CA ILE A 109 -3.53 -20.24 -0.15
C ILE A 109 -4.64 -20.00 0.87
N GLN A 110 -4.52 -18.94 1.68
CA GLN A 110 -5.56 -18.53 2.62
C GLN A 110 -6.88 -18.21 1.90
N PHE A 111 -6.84 -17.43 0.81
CA PHE A 111 -8.03 -17.14 0.01
C PHE A 111 -8.62 -18.40 -0.63
N HIS A 112 -7.78 -19.22 -1.25
CA HIS A 112 -8.24 -20.45 -1.90
C HIS A 112 -8.88 -21.43 -0.89
N LYS A 113 -8.35 -21.53 0.33
CA LYS A 113 -8.95 -22.30 1.42
C LYS A 113 -10.29 -21.70 1.83
N LYS A 114 -10.35 -20.39 2.12
CA LYS A 114 -11.59 -19.70 2.51
C LYS A 114 -12.72 -19.88 1.49
N LEU A 115 -12.39 -19.82 0.20
CA LEU A 115 -13.34 -20.01 -0.89
C LEU A 115 -13.85 -21.46 -1.06
N SER A 116 -13.27 -22.43 -0.36
CA SER A 116 -13.68 -23.86 -0.42
C SER A 116 -14.85 -24.20 0.51
N GLY A 117 -15.19 -23.31 1.46
CA GLY A 117 -16.23 -23.54 2.48
C GLY A 117 -15.99 -24.79 3.35
N ASP A 118 -17.03 -25.23 4.07
CA ASP A 118 -17.06 -26.48 4.86
C ASP A 118 -17.31 -27.73 4.02
N THR A 119 -16.95 -27.70 2.73
CA THR A 119 -17.06 -28.90 1.91
C THR A 119 -16.00 -29.91 2.37
N ASN A 120 -16.37 -31.19 2.50
CA ASN A 120 -15.45 -32.29 2.86
C ASN A 120 -14.24 -32.46 1.90
N SER A 121 -14.17 -31.67 0.82
CA SER A 121 -12.98 -31.56 0.00
C SER A 121 -11.97 -30.65 0.71
N ARG A 122 -10.79 -31.17 1.05
CA ARG A 122 -9.71 -30.42 1.74
C ARG A 122 -9.20 -29.18 0.97
N GLY A 123 -9.80 -28.81 -0.16
CA GLY A 123 -9.42 -27.64 -0.95
C GLY A 123 -8.18 -27.82 -1.82
N TYR A 124 -7.48 -28.97 -1.78
CA TYR A 124 -6.26 -29.24 -2.56
C TYR A 124 -6.49 -30.29 -3.65
N GLY A 125 -7.27 -29.94 -4.67
CA GLY A 125 -7.45 -30.79 -5.86
C GLY A 125 -6.18 -30.91 -6.70
N ARG A 126 -6.18 -31.85 -7.66
CA ARG A 126 -5.03 -32.14 -8.54
C ARG A 126 -4.47 -30.89 -9.23
N SER A 127 -5.33 -29.98 -9.70
CA SER A 127 -4.92 -28.72 -10.33
C SER A 127 -4.07 -27.85 -9.40
N LEU A 128 -4.57 -27.56 -8.18
CA LEU A 128 -3.84 -26.71 -7.23
C LEU A 128 -2.51 -27.36 -6.82
N ARG A 129 -2.49 -28.67 -6.55
CA ARG A 129 -1.25 -29.38 -6.19
C ARG A 129 -0.19 -29.25 -7.29
N ARG A 130 -0.60 -29.39 -8.55
CA ARG A 130 0.29 -29.21 -9.70
C ARG A 130 0.83 -27.78 -9.77
N THR A 131 -0.03 -26.79 -9.64
CA THR A 131 0.37 -25.37 -9.68
C THR A 131 1.30 -24.99 -8.52
N LEU A 132 1.05 -25.49 -7.31
CA LEU A 132 1.94 -25.28 -6.18
C LEU A 132 3.28 -25.99 -6.41
N ASN A 133 3.26 -27.24 -6.89
CA ASN A 133 4.48 -27.97 -7.21
C ASN A 133 5.34 -27.21 -8.26
N GLU A 134 4.71 -26.73 -9.33
CA GLU A 134 5.36 -25.88 -10.33
C GLU A 134 5.90 -24.59 -9.73
N TRP A 135 5.15 -23.96 -8.80
CA TRP A 135 5.63 -22.75 -8.14
C TRP A 135 6.94 -22.96 -7.38
N TYR A 136 7.17 -24.08 -6.68
CA TYR A 136 8.44 -24.34 -5.97
C TYR A 136 9.58 -24.86 -6.86
N ASN A 137 9.25 -25.45 -8.01
CA ASN A 137 10.24 -26.13 -8.87
C ASN A 137 10.69 -25.29 -10.07
N ARG A 138 10.10 -24.11 -10.27
CA ARG A 138 10.46 -23.18 -11.33
C ARG A 138 11.58 -22.22 -10.94
N GLN A 139 11.86 -22.03 -9.65
CA GLN A 139 12.97 -21.20 -9.22
C GLN A 139 14.30 -21.95 -9.34
N ASP A 140 15.39 -21.19 -9.46
CA ASP A 140 16.71 -21.71 -9.13
C ASP A 140 16.76 -22.10 -7.63
N PRO A 141 17.50 -23.16 -7.24
CA PRO A 141 17.61 -23.55 -5.85
C PRO A 141 18.05 -22.44 -4.89
N MET A 142 19.01 -21.58 -5.29
CA MET A 142 19.47 -20.50 -4.42
C MET A 142 18.39 -19.42 -4.26
N ASP A 143 17.72 -19.04 -5.34
CA ASP A 143 16.60 -18.10 -5.30
C ASP A 143 15.45 -18.63 -4.44
N LEU A 144 15.16 -19.93 -4.55
CA LEU A 144 14.16 -20.57 -3.69
C LEU A 144 14.57 -20.50 -2.22
N ALA A 145 15.84 -20.78 -1.90
CA ALA A 145 16.35 -20.70 -0.54
C ALA A 145 16.21 -19.29 0.03
N ILE A 146 16.59 -18.26 -0.73
CA ILE A 146 16.41 -16.86 -0.33
C ILE A 146 14.93 -16.55 -0.07
N LEU A 147 14.05 -16.94 -0.99
CA LEU A 147 12.62 -16.67 -0.92
C LEU A 147 11.98 -17.29 0.33
N VAL A 148 12.18 -18.59 0.56
CA VAL A 148 11.56 -19.32 1.69
C VAL A 148 12.17 -18.95 3.04
N MET A 149 13.41 -18.45 3.05
CA MET A 149 14.07 -17.97 4.25
C MET A 149 13.75 -16.50 4.54
N LYS A 150 13.40 -15.68 3.56
CA LYS A 150 12.95 -14.30 3.79
C LYS A 150 11.62 -14.25 4.56
N GLU A 151 10.66 -15.11 4.21
CA GLU A 151 9.37 -15.22 4.90
C GLU A 151 9.03 -16.71 5.09
N SER A 152 9.34 -17.27 6.27
CA SER A 152 9.12 -18.70 6.53
C SER A 152 7.66 -19.06 6.81
N ALA A 153 6.89 -18.11 7.31
CA ALA A 153 5.48 -18.27 7.63
C ALA A 153 4.74 -16.92 7.62
N SER A 154 3.48 -16.92 7.20
CA SER A 154 2.60 -15.74 7.21
C SER A 154 1.13 -16.16 7.25
N GLY A 155 0.27 -15.38 7.92
CA GLY A 155 -1.17 -15.63 7.93
C GLY A 155 -1.60 -17.01 8.44
N GLY A 156 -0.83 -17.61 9.36
CA GLY A 156 -1.07 -18.96 9.89
C GLY A 156 -0.61 -20.11 8.98
N TRP A 157 0.09 -19.80 7.88
CA TRP A 157 0.68 -20.79 6.97
C TRP A 157 2.19 -20.79 7.06
N SER A 158 2.80 -21.97 6.91
CA SER A 158 4.24 -22.13 6.71
C SER A 158 4.51 -22.94 5.45
N HIS A 159 5.71 -22.83 4.89
CA HIS A 159 6.12 -23.68 3.78
C HIS A 159 5.95 -25.16 4.13
N ALA A 160 6.30 -25.58 5.36
CA ALA A 160 6.11 -26.96 5.82
C ALA A 160 4.65 -27.43 5.70
N ASN A 161 3.67 -26.58 6.04
CA ASN A 161 2.25 -26.93 5.89
C ASN A 161 1.86 -27.08 4.42
N VAL A 162 2.30 -26.16 3.55
CA VAL A 162 2.02 -26.19 2.11
C VAL A 162 2.60 -27.45 1.47
N LEU A 163 3.85 -27.78 1.78
CA LEU A 163 4.56 -28.95 1.26
C LEU A 163 3.84 -30.26 1.62
N ARG A 164 3.40 -30.40 2.88
CA ARG A 164 2.66 -31.58 3.36
C ARG A 164 1.30 -31.73 2.68
N LEU A 165 0.56 -30.65 2.50
CA LEU A 165 -0.79 -30.67 1.91
C LEU A 165 -0.78 -30.87 0.39
N ALA A 166 0.20 -30.27 -0.30
CA ALA A 166 0.30 -30.34 -1.75
C ALA A 166 1.15 -31.52 -2.26
N HIS A 167 1.84 -32.24 -1.36
CA HIS A 167 2.75 -33.34 -1.69
C HIS A 167 3.82 -32.95 -2.72
N ILE A 168 4.48 -31.82 -2.45
CA ILE A 168 5.48 -31.25 -3.35
C ILE A 168 6.78 -32.05 -3.26
N LYS A 169 7.39 -32.33 -4.41
CA LYS A 169 8.68 -33.00 -4.54
C LYS A 169 9.64 -32.09 -5.29
N GLY A 170 10.89 -32.00 -4.83
CA GLY A 170 11.92 -31.21 -5.51
C GLY A 170 12.31 -31.86 -6.83
N LYS A 171 12.42 -31.05 -7.89
CA LYS A 171 12.86 -31.48 -9.23
C LYS A 171 14.37 -31.62 -9.31
N SER A 172 15.11 -30.78 -8.60
CA SER A 172 16.57 -30.82 -8.46
C SER A 172 16.97 -31.25 -7.04
N GLU A 173 18.22 -31.65 -6.88
CA GLU A 173 18.81 -32.01 -5.58
C GLU A 173 18.78 -30.83 -4.60
N GLY A 174 19.21 -29.64 -5.03
CA GLY A 174 19.17 -28.43 -4.20
C GLY A 174 17.76 -28.08 -3.73
N THR A 175 16.76 -28.14 -4.63
CA THR A 175 15.36 -27.94 -4.25
C THR A 175 14.91 -29.02 -3.27
N ALA A 176 15.23 -30.29 -3.50
CA ALA A 176 14.85 -31.38 -2.60
C ALA A 176 15.42 -31.20 -1.18
N ILE A 177 16.67 -30.74 -1.06
CA ILE A 177 17.31 -30.41 0.23
C ILE A 177 16.57 -29.28 0.92
N ILE A 178 16.25 -28.18 0.23
CA ILE A 178 15.49 -27.05 0.78
C ILE A 178 14.13 -27.52 1.31
N LEU A 179 13.37 -28.26 0.50
CA LEU A 179 12.05 -28.75 0.90
C LEU A 179 12.13 -29.66 2.13
N LYS A 180 13.17 -30.51 2.20
CA LYS A 180 13.42 -31.39 3.34
C LYS A 180 13.78 -30.60 4.60
N TYR A 181 14.66 -29.59 4.47
CA TYR A 181 15.00 -28.67 5.55
C TYR A 181 13.78 -27.94 6.10
N LEU A 182 12.90 -27.42 5.23
CA LEU A 182 11.68 -26.71 5.67
C LEU A 182 10.74 -27.59 6.49
N VAL A 183 10.71 -28.91 6.24
CA VAL A 183 9.82 -29.85 6.94
C VAL A 183 10.45 -30.44 8.20
N LYS A 184 11.77 -30.66 8.20
CA LYS A 184 12.48 -31.44 9.23
C LYS A 184 13.55 -30.66 10.00
N GLY A 185 13.91 -29.46 9.57
CA GLY A 185 14.88 -28.59 10.22
C GLY A 185 16.35 -28.98 10.00
N MET A 186 17.23 -28.40 10.82
CA MET A 186 18.70 -28.50 10.69
C MET A 186 19.25 -29.91 10.80
N GLU A 187 18.57 -30.81 11.51
CA GLU A 187 19.04 -32.19 11.70
C GLU A 187 19.21 -32.96 10.40
N GLU A 188 18.49 -32.58 9.34
CA GLU A 188 18.69 -33.18 8.02
C GLU A 188 19.87 -32.58 7.26
N LEU A 189 20.21 -31.31 7.51
CA LEU A 189 21.38 -30.69 6.89
C LEU A 189 22.69 -31.23 7.49
N LYS A 190 22.69 -31.56 8.79
CA LYS A 190 23.86 -32.17 9.47
C LYS A 190 24.19 -33.57 8.95
N LYS A 191 23.22 -34.28 8.39
CA LYS A 191 23.37 -35.64 7.83
C LYS A 191 23.90 -35.63 6.40
N LEU A 192 23.94 -34.47 5.76
CA LEU A 192 24.46 -34.34 4.40
C LEU A 192 25.99 -34.39 4.45
N GLY A 193 26.59 -35.24 3.62
CA GLY A 193 28.01 -35.17 3.30
C GLY A 193 28.29 -34.04 2.30
N GLU A 194 29.48 -34.04 1.72
CA GLU A 194 29.86 -33.09 0.68
C GLU A 194 28.88 -33.15 -0.50
N GLN A 195 28.46 -31.97 -0.96
CA GLN A 195 27.56 -31.81 -2.10
C GLN A 195 28.30 -31.17 -3.28
N PRO A 196 27.79 -31.30 -4.51
CA PRO A 196 28.27 -30.52 -5.64
C PRO A 196 28.30 -29.02 -5.31
N GLU A 197 29.27 -28.27 -5.84
CA GLU A 197 29.55 -26.88 -5.47
C GLU A 197 28.30 -25.97 -5.47
N ASN A 198 27.45 -26.12 -6.50
CA ASN A 198 26.21 -25.35 -6.64
C ASN A 198 25.18 -25.68 -5.54
N VAL A 199 25.10 -26.93 -5.11
CA VAL A 199 24.20 -27.39 -4.02
C VAL A 199 24.81 -27.04 -2.66
N GLN A 200 26.14 -27.09 -2.53
CA GLN A 200 26.84 -26.75 -1.30
C GLN A 200 26.61 -25.28 -0.92
N LYS A 201 26.64 -24.35 -1.89
CA LYS A 201 26.30 -22.93 -1.67
C LYS A 201 24.90 -22.76 -1.05
N VAL A 202 23.92 -23.54 -1.49
CA VAL A 202 22.56 -23.54 -0.91
C VAL A 202 22.56 -24.06 0.53
N VAL A 203 23.27 -25.17 0.79
CA VAL A 203 23.38 -25.75 2.13
C VAL A 203 24.04 -24.76 3.09
N ASP A 204 25.11 -24.10 2.66
CA ASP A 204 25.85 -23.13 3.46
C ASP A 204 24.99 -21.89 3.73
N TYR A 205 24.23 -21.40 2.75
CA TYR A 205 23.25 -20.35 2.95
C TYR A 205 22.21 -20.73 4.03
N LEU A 206 21.62 -21.92 3.96
CA LEU A 206 20.64 -22.38 4.95
C LEU A 206 21.24 -22.46 6.36
N LYS A 207 22.49 -22.94 6.48
CA LYS A 207 23.23 -22.97 7.75
C LYS A 207 23.48 -21.56 8.28
N THR A 208 23.89 -20.63 7.41
CA THR A 208 24.13 -19.23 7.76
C THR A 208 22.86 -18.56 8.29
N ILE A 209 21.72 -18.67 7.61
CA ILE A 209 20.46 -18.08 8.10
C ILE A 209 20.06 -18.68 9.44
N HIS A 210 20.27 -19.98 9.61
CA HIS A 210 20.01 -20.61 10.91
C HIS A 210 20.93 -20.06 12.01
N SER A 211 22.20 -19.80 11.71
CA SER A 211 23.13 -19.16 12.65
C SER A 211 22.70 -17.73 13.00
N VAL A 212 22.35 -16.91 12.00
CA VAL A 212 21.87 -15.52 12.20
C VAL A 212 20.65 -15.49 13.12
N ARG A 213 19.69 -16.40 12.92
CA ARG A 213 18.47 -16.49 13.71
C ARG A 213 18.66 -16.98 15.15
N ASN A 214 19.86 -17.45 15.50
CA ASN A 214 20.18 -17.92 16.84
C ASN A 214 21.37 -17.18 17.48
N SER A 215 22.01 -16.25 16.77
CA SER A 215 23.14 -15.48 17.27
C SER A 215 22.67 -14.19 17.95
N THR A 216 23.33 -13.84 19.05
CA THR A 216 23.13 -12.57 19.76
C THR A 216 24.31 -11.60 19.54
N ASP A 217 25.31 -11.97 18.75
CA ASP A 217 26.47 -11.14 18.42
C ASP A 217 26.11 -10.19 17.27
N GLU A 218 26.02 -8.90 17.57
CA GLU A 218 25.62 -7.87 16.62
C GLU A 218 26.62 -7.69 15.47
N HIS A 219 27.93 -7.76 15.72
CA HIS A 219 28.95 -7.57 14.69
C HIS A 219 29.05 -8.78 13.77
N GLN A 220 28.92 -9.99 14.33
CA GLN A 220 28.84 -11.20 13.50
C GLN A 220 27.61 -11.14 12.58
N VAL A 221 26.46 -10.78 13.12
CA VAL A 221 25.22 -10.70 12.34
C VAL A 221 25.30 -9.57 11.30
N ALA A 222 25.87 -8.41 11.62
CA ALA A 222 26.10 -7.32 10.67
C ALA A 222 26.94 -7.77 9.46
N ARG A 223 28.07 -8.46 9.69
CA ARG A 223 28.89 -9.03 8.60
C ARG A 223 28.10 -10.01 7.74
N LEU A 224 27.27 -10.86 8.35
CA LEU A 224 26.45 -11.82 7.62
C LEU A 224 25.33 -11.15 6.82
N ILE A 225 24.78 -10.03 7.30
CA ILE A 225 23.81 -9.21 6.56
C ILE A 225 24.43 -8.70 5.27
N GLU A 226 25.64 -8.11 5.35
CA GLU A 226 26.36 -7.58 4.19
C GLU A 226 26.79 -8.68 3.22
N GLN A 227 27.33 -9.79 3.74
CA GLN A 227 27.83 -10.89 2.92
C GLN A 227 26.73 -11.60 2.12
N TYR A 228 25.53 -11.72 2.69
CA TYR A 228 24.43 -12.50 2.11
C TYR A 228 23.21 -11.66 1.73
N HIS A 229 23.33 -10.33 1.77
CA HIS A 229 22.26 -9.36 1.46
C HIS A 229 20.95 -9.65 2.23
N LEU A 230 21.07 -9.85 3.55
CA LEU A 230 19.94 -10.29 4.39
C LEU A 230 18.98 -9.15 4.71
N GLY A 231 17.68 -9.46 4.67
CA GLY A 231 16.63 -8.52 5.04
C GLY A 231 16.32 -8.51 6.54
N LYS A 232 15.66 -7.44 7.00
CA LYS A 232 15.23 -7.26 8.40
C LYS A 232 14.46 -8.46 8.97
N GLN A 233 13.64 -9.12 8.17
CA GLN A 233 12.80 -10.27 8.58
C GLN A 233 13.63 -11.51 8.96
N GLN A 234 14.89 -11.57 8.54
CA GLN A 234 15.79 -12.69 8.81
C GLN A 234 16.60 -12.50 10.09
N VAL A 235 16.60 -11.30 10.66
CA VAL A 235 17.35 -10.92 11.86
C VAL A 235 16.49 -11.12 13.11
N LEU A 236 17.12 -11.55 14.21
CA LEU A 236 16.44 -11.68 15.50
C LEU A 236 15.86 -10.33 15.97
N PRO A 237 14.59 -10.28 16.41
CA PRO A 237 13.96 -9.02 16.83
C PRO A 237 14.71 -8.25 17.91
N ALA A 238 15.41 -8.94 18.82
CA ALA A 238 16.21 -8.32 19.87
C ALA A 238 17.36 -7.46 19.32
N LEU A 239 17.97 -7.88 18.20
CA LEU A 239 19.08 -7.18 17.56
C LEU A 239 18.63 -5.94 16.77
N LEU A 240 17.33 -5.80 16.48
CA LEU A 240 16.78 -4.64 15.78
C LEU A 240 16.77 -3.36 16.63
N ASN A 241 17.30 -3.39 17.85
CA ASN A 241 17.57 -2.21 18.67
C ASN A 241 19.02 -1.69 18.52
N SER A 242 19.90 -2.42 17.83
CA SER A 242 21.31 -2.05 17.65
C SER A 242 21.51 -1.13 16.45
N LYS A 243 22.29 -0.05 16.63
CA LYS A 243 22.70 0.85 15.55
C LYS A 243 23.58 0.14 14.51
N GLU A 244 24.44 -0.78 14.96
CA GLU A 244 25.33 -1.58 14.11
C GLU A 244 24.53 -2.40 13.09
N ILE A 245 23.49 -3.09 13.56
CA ILE A 245 22.62 -3.92 12.73
C ILE A 245 21.88 -3.07 11.69
N TRP A 246 21.39 -1.89 12.09
CA TRP A 246 20.76 -0.97 11.13
C TRP A 246 21.76 -0.39 10.13
N GLY A 247 23.04 -0.24 10.50
CA GLY A 247 24.11 0.13 9.58
C GLY A 247 24.23 -0.85 8.42
N ALA A 248 24.29 -2.15 8.73
CA ALA A 248 24.33 -3.21 7.74
C ALA A 248 23.02 -3.30 6.93
N LEU A 249 21.86 -3.25 7.59
CA LEU A 249 20.56 -3.35 6.92
C LEU A 249 20.29 -2.21 5.94
N VAL A 250 20.59 -0.96 6.31
CA VAL A 250 20.31 0.22 5.46
C VAL A 250 21.12 0.19 4.16
N SER A 251 22.28 -0.47 4.15
CA SER A 251 23.09 -0.68 2.93
C SER A 251 22.36 -1.51 1.88
N GLU A 252 21.50 -2.43 2.30
CA GLU A 252 20.80 -3.39 1.45
C GLU A 252 19.34 -3.00 1.18
N MET A 253 18.82 -2.02 1.93
CA MET A 253 17.43 -1.59 1.82
C MET A 253 17.19 -0.71 0.60
N SER A 254 16.06 -0.95 -0.06
CA SER A 254 15.47 0.01 -0.98
C SER A 254 15.01 1.28 -0.23
N VAL A 255 14.85 2.39 -0.94
CA VAL A 255 14.35 3.63 -0.34
C VAL A 255 12.96 3.42 0.29
N GLY A 256 12.10 2.62 -0.34
CA GLY A 256 10.80 2.26 0.23
C GLY A 256 10.92 1.56 1.59
N GLU A 257 11.84 0.59 1.72
CA GLU A 257 12.10 -0.09 2.99
C GLU A 257 12.67 0.87 4.05
N VAL A 258 13.52 1.83 3.67
CA VAL A 258 14.00 2.87 4.58
C VAL A 258 12.85 3.74 5.09
N LEU A 259 11.96 4.20 4.19
CA LEU A 259 10.80 5.03 4.55
C LEU A 259 9.81 4.26 5.46
N GLU A 260 9.57 2.97 5.21
CA GLU A 260 8.72 2.13 6.07
C GLU A 260 9.29 1.97 7.49
N ASN A 261 10.62 2.02 7.63
CA ASN A 261 11.31 1.82 8.91
C ASN A 261 11.80 3.12 9.56
N PHE A 262 11.38 4.28 9.03
CA PHE A 262 11.91 5.58 9.44
C PHE A 262 11.76 5.88 10.93
N ASN A 263 10.59 5.58 11.50
CA ASN A 263 10.35 5.70 12.95
C ASN A 263 11.29 4.82 13.77
N LYS A 264 11.61 3.63 13.26
CA LYS A 264 12.50 2.71 13.96
C LYS A 264 13.94 3.24 13.93
N LEU A 265 14.40 3.69 12.76
CA LEU A 265 15.70 4.35 12.57
C LEU A 265 15.84 5.58 13.49
N ALA A 266 14.80 6.41 13.58
CA ALA A 266 14.77 7.53 14.52
C ALA A 266 14.86 7.06 15.98
N SER A 267 14.05 6.07 16.37
CA SER A 267 13.96 5.58 17.75
C SER A 267 15.25 4.94 18.27
N VAL A 268 16.08 4.36 17.39
CA VAL A 268 17.38 3.79 17.77
C VAL A 268 18.51 4.81 17.69
N GLY A 269 18.23 6.06 17.34
CA GLY A 269 19.22 7.14 17.21
C GLY A 269 20.08 7.05 15.94
N PHE A 270 19.64 6.34 14.90
CA PHE A 270 20.38 6.21 13.64
C PHE A 270 20.35 7.50 12.80
N LEU A 271 19.30 8.32 13.00
CA LEU A 271 19.07 9.60 12.32
C LEU A 271 19.59 10.82 13.08
N GLU A 272 20.31 10.61 14.18
CA GLU A 272 20.92 11.68 14.98
C GLU A 272 22.04 12.38 14.18
N ILE A 273 22.20 13.70 14.41
CA ILE A 273 23.19 14.53 13.70
C ILE A 273 24.61 13.97 13.85
N ALA A 274 24.94 13.43 15.03
CA ALA A 274 26.26 12.89 15.33
C ALA A 274 26.52 11.50 14.68
N HIS A 275 25.50 10.83 14.16
CA HIS A 275 25.62 9.48 13.63
C HIS A 275 25.80 9.51 12.11
N ASP A 276 26.86 8.88 11.59
CA ASP A 276 27.17 8.89 10.15
C ASP A 276 26.09 8.21 9.28
N GLY A 277 25.34 7.27 9.85
CA GLY A 277 24.19 6.66 9.16
C GLY A 277 23.12 7.68 8.72
N SER A 278 23.00 8.82 9.41
CA SER A 278 22.09 9.90 9.00
C SER A 278 22.52 10.53 7.67
N LYS A 279 23.83 10.71 7.44
CA LYS A 279 24.38 11.25 6.19
C LYS A 279 24.09 10.32 5.02
N LYS A 280 24.27 9.01 5.19
CA LYS A 280 23.95 8.00 4.18
C LYS A 280 22.48 8.04 3.75
N ILE A 281 21.56 8.19 4.72
CA ILE A 281 20.13 8.31 4.42
C ILE A 281 19.81 9.64 3.72
N VAL A 282 20.42 10.75 4.15
CA VAL A 282 20.27 12.05 3.50
C VAL A 282 20.75 12.01 2.05
N GLU A 283 21.90 11.40 1.77
CA GLU A 283 22.44 11.22 0.41
C GLU A 283 21.50 10.36 -0.45
N MET A 284 21.00 9.25 0.10
CA MET A 284 20.05 8.38 -0.59
C MET A 284 18.75 9.14 -0.96
N LEU A 285 18.19 9.91 -0.02
CA LEU A 285 16.96 10.68 -0.23
C LEU A 285 17.15 11.91 -1.13
N ARG A 286 18.38 12.40 -1.29
CA ARG A 286 18.72 13.50 -2.21
C ARG A 286 19.10 13.03 -3.62
N SER A 287 19.21 11.73 -3.85
CA SER A 287 19.56 11.20 -5.17
C SER A 287 18.34 11.04 -6.07
N GLU A 288 18.17 11.94 -7.03
CA GLU A 288 17.10 11.85 -8.02
C GLU A 288 17.14 10.54 -8.82
N GLU A 289 18.34 10.03 -9.13
CA GLU A 289 18.53 8.77 -9.85
C GLU A 289 17.96 7.58 -9.07
N ILE A 290 18.25 7.50 -7.78
CA ILE A 290 17.74 6.43 -6.92
C ILE A 290 16.22 6.56 -6.78
N LEU A 291 15.71 7.78 -6.56
CA LEU A 291 14.27 8.02 -6.44
C LEU A 291 13.50 7.67 -7.71
N GLN A 292 14.05 8.00 -8.88
CA GLN A 292 13.48 7.64 -10.20
C GLN A 292 13.33 6.14 -10.37
N LYS A 293 14.35 5.37 -9.97
CA LYS A 293 14.36 3.90 -10.07
C LYS A 293 13.49 3.21 -9.02
N SER A 294 13.19 3.88 -7.91
CA SER A 294 12.57 3.26 -6.73
C SER A 294 11.03 3.20 -6.76
N ASN A 295 10.37 3.83 -7.74
CA ASN A 295 8.90 3.84 -7.91
C ASN A 295 8.12 4.20 -6.62
N ILE A 296 8.68 5.09 -5.81
CA ILE A 296 8.11 5.51 -4.53
C ILE A 296 6.85 6.34 -4.79
N GLN A 297 5.83 6.19 -3.96
CA GLN A 297 4.64 7.04 -4.03
C GLN A 297 4.79 8.22 -3.06
N PRO A 298 4.28 9.43 -3.40
CA PRO A 298 4.42 10.60 -2.53
C PRO A 298 3.88 10.38 -1.12
N ILE A 299 2.85 9.54 -0.99
CA ILE A 299 2.26 9.19 0.31
C ILE A 299 3.24 8.48 1.25
N ASP A 300 4.18 7.70 0.73
CA ASP A 300 5.16 6.96 1.54
C ASP A 300 6.15 7.94 2.18
N VAL A 301 6.57 8.96 1.43
CA VAL A 301 7.41 10.05 1.93
C VAL A 301 6.66 10.92 2.93
N VAL A 302 5.41 11.29 2.64
CA VAL A 302 4.56 12.07 3.57
C VAL A 302 4.35 11.33 4.89
N MET A 303 4.13 10.02 4.86
CA MET A 303 4.02 9.21 6.08
C MET A 303 5.32 9.23 6.89
N ALA A 304 6.48 9.05 6.24
CA ALA A 304 7.78 9.09 6.92
C ALA A 304 8.08 10.48 7.51
N LEU A 305 7.85 11.55 6.75
CA LEU A 305 8.02 12.94 7.16
C LEU A 305 7.13 13.28 8.37
N SER A 306 5.83 13.03 8.26
CA SER A 306 4.90 13.34 9.36
C SER A 306 5.22 12.54 10.62
N ALA A 307 5.66 11.28 10.48
CA ALA A 307 6.06 10.47 11.62
C ALA A 307 7.34 10.99 12.29
N TYR A 308 8.34 11.35 11.49
CA TYR A 308 9.62 11.85 11.98
C TYR A 308 9.48 13.20 12.69
N GLU A 309 8.72 14.12 12.08
CA GLU A 309 8.43 15.44 12.67
C GLU A 309 7.66 15.30 13.98
N HIS A 310 6.78 14.31 14.14
CA HIS A 310 6.10 14.08 15.42
C HIS A 310 7.07 13.84 16.59
N GLY A 311 8.30 13.39 16.31
CA GLY A 311 9.39 13.35 17.30
C GLY A 311 9.27 12.25 18.35
N LYS A 312 8.32 11.31 18.18
CA LYS A 312 8.08 10.24 19.15
C LYS A 312 7.47 8.97 18.55
N ALA A 313 7.86 7.83 19.11
CA ALA A 313 7.27 6.52 18.87
C ALA A 313 7.08 5.79 20.21
N GLY A 314 5.83 5.67 20.65
CA GLY A 314 5.52 5.12 21.97
C GLY A 314 6.11 5.97 23.09
N LYS A 315 7.01 5.40 23.90
CA LYS A 315 7.74 6.10 24.97
C LYS A 315 9.05 6.74 24.51
N VAL A 316 9.53 6.39 23.31
CA VAL A 316 10.80 6.88 22.79
C VAL A 316 10.58 8.20 22.07
N THR A 317 11.43 9.17 22.34
CA THR A 317 11.45 10.50 21.71
C THR A 317 12.81 10.74 21.08
N TRP A 318 12.87 11.53 20.02
CA TRP A 318 14.12 11.91 19.38
C TRP A 318 14.18 13.41 19.09
N MET A 319 15.38 13.93 18.97
CA MET A 319 15.62 15.28 18.47
C MET A 319 15.57 15.27 16.95
N ARG A 320 14.91 16.28 16.38
CA ARG A 320 14.79 16.42 14.92
C ARG A 320 16.14 16.84 14.33
N ASN A 321 16.52 16.17 13.25
CA ASN A 321 17.65 16.54 12.42
C ASN A 321 17.11 17.26 11.17
N GLU A 322 17.34 18.57 11.07
CA GLU A 322 16.81 19.40 9.98
C GLU A 322 17.31 18.91 8.61
N ALA A 323 18.56 18.43 8.50
CA ALA A 323 19.06 17.85 7.25
C ALA A 323 18.25 16.63 6.77
N VAL A 324 17.69 15.86 7.70
CA VAL A 324 16.83 14.71 7.40
C VAL A 324 15.44 15.17 6.93
N ILE A 325 14.88 16.21 7.57
CA ILE A 325 13.60 16.82 7.16
C ILE A 325 13.73 17.41 5.76
N ASP A 326 14.80 18.17 5.50
CA ASP A 326 15.08 18.75 4.19
C ASP A 326 15.24 17.68 3.11
N ALA A 327 15.91 16.56 3.43
CA ALA A 327 16.07 15.45 2.50
C ALA A 327 14.72 14.77 2.18
N LEU A 328 13.82 14.63 3.16
CA LEU A 328 12.47 14.11 2.93
C LEU A 328 11.61 15.06 2.11
N ASN A 329 11.70 16.38 2.34
CA ASN A 329 11.01 17.37 1.52
C ASN A 329 11.52 17.33 0.06
N PHE A 330 12.83 17.25 -0.14
CA PHE A 330 13.43 17.06 -1.46
C PHE A 330 12.95 15.76 -2.13
N ALA A 331 12.93 14.65 -1.38
CA ALA A 331 12.46 13.37 -1.88
C ALA A 331 10.99 13.43 -2.29
N LEU A 332 10.16 14.16 -1.52
CA LEU A 332 8.74 14.35 -1.82
C LEU A 332 8.55 15.11 -3.14
N GLU A 333 9.25 16.23 -3.32
CA GLU A 333 9.20 17.01 -4.56
C GLU A 333 9.70 16.22 -5.77
N SER A 334 10.83 15.54 -5.63
CA SER A 334 11.42 14.71 -6.68
C SER A 334 10.49 13.57 -7.08
N THR A 335 9.90 12.89 -6.08
CA THR A 335 8.96 11.78 -6.31
C THR A 335 7.69 12.27 -7.03
N MET A 336 7.23 13.50 -6.79
CA MET A 336 6.11 14.07 -7.54
C MET A 336 6.45 14.27 -9.02
N LYS A 337 7.60 14.89 -9.32
CA LYS A 337 8.07 15.09 -10.70
C LYS A 337 8.20 13.78 -11.49
N VAL A 338 8.72 12.73 -10.84
CA VAL A 338 8.87 11.39 -11.44
C VAL A 338 7.52 10.72 -11.69
N ASN A 339 6.57 10.84 -10.77
CA ASN A 339 5.25 10.24 -10.96
C ASN A 339 4.41 10.96 -12.04
N GLU A 340 4.63 12.26 -12.23
CA GLU A 340 4.06 13.03 -13.34
C GLU A 340 4.56 12.50 -14.70
N SER A 341 5.85 12.24 -14.84
CA SER A 341 6.42 11.73 -16.10
C SER A 341 6.00 10.29 -16.40
N ASN A 342 5.89 9.45 -15.37
CA ASN A 342 5.74 8.00 -15.57
C ASN A 342 4.30 7.49 -15.63
N ASN A 343 3.34 8.10 -14.92
CA ASN A 343 2.09 7.36 -14.62
C ASN A 343 0.79 8.13 -14.84
N THR A 344 0.80 9.46 -14.83
CA THR A 344 -0.46 10.20 -14.92
C THR A 344 -0.33 11.54 -15.64
N LYS A 345 -0.77 11.57 -16.90
CA LYS A 345 -0.92 12.83 -17.65
C LYS A 345 -1.89 13.76 -16.92
N SER A 346 -1.55 15.05 -16.89
CA SER A 346 -2.48 16.10 -16.46
C SER A 346 -3.78 16.00 -17.26
N THR A 347 -4.90 16.19 -16.59
CA THR A 347 -6.22 16.20 -17.21
C THR A 347 -6.58 17.57 -17.79
N ASN A 348 -5.82 18.61 -17.44
CA ASN A 348 -6.05 20.01 -17.81
C ASN A 348 -7.45 20.52 -17.43
N LYS A 349 -8.03 19.92 -16.39
CA LYS A 349 -9.36 20.26 -15.88
C LYS A 349 -9.26 21.28 -14.76
N ARG A 350 -10.36 21.97 -14.48
CA ARG A 350 -10.46 22.91 -13.37
C ARG A 350 -10.93 22.16 -12.13
N TYR A 351 -10.09 22.13 -11.11
CA TYR A 351 -10.34 21.43 -9.86
C TYR A 351 -10.70 22.43 -8.76
N LEU A 352 -11.69 22.07 -7.95
CA LEU A 352 -11.93 22.68 -6.65
C LEU A 352 -11.73 21.64 -5.56
N ILE A 353 -10.79 21.88 -4.66
CA ILE A 353 -10.51 21.03 -3.50
C ILE A 353 -11.10 21.72 -2.28
N GLY A 354 -12.07 21.08 -1.62
CA GLY A 354 -12.66 21.55 -0.37
C GLY A 354 -12.14 20.75 0.81
N VAL A 355 -11.53 21.39 1.81
CA VAL A 355 -11.08 20.75 3.05
C VAL A 355 -11.98 21.13 4.22
N ARG A 356 -12.59 20.14 4.89
CA ARG A 356 -13.43 20.38 6.07
C ARG A 356 -12.58 20.80 7.28
N VAL A 357 -12.97 21.88 7.98
CA VAL A 357 -12.24 22.40 9.16
C VAL A 357 -12.99 22.32 10.50
N GLY A 358 -14.24 21.89 10.51
CA GLY A 358 -15.12 21.93 11.71
C GLY A 358 -15.44 20.57 12.37
N SER A 359 -14.49 19.66 12.54
CA SER A 359 -14.76 18.38 13.24
C SER A 359 -13.61 17.83 14.09
N ASN A 360 -12.44 18.47 14.09
CA ASN A 360 -11.21 17.80 14.50
C ASN A 360 -10.88 17.98 16.00
N THR A 361 -11.85 17.76 16.89
CA THR A 361 -11.60 17.70 18.35
C THR A 361 -10.91 16.39 18.77
N LYS A 362 -10.84 15.39 17.89
CA LYS A 362 -10.05 14.16 18.08
C LYS A 362 -8.90 14.16 17.09
N LYS A 363 -7.71 13.74 17.52
CA LYS A 363 -6.54 13.46 16.65
C LYS A 363 -6.90 12.33 15.69
N SER A 364 -7.63 12.66 14.62
CA SER A 364 -8.04 11.70 13.60
C SER A 364 -6.83 11.40 12.72
N THR A 365 -6.68 10.13 12.39
CA THR A 365 -5.57 9.65 11.56
C THR A 365 -6.08 8.77 10.44
N VAL A 366 -5.34 8.77 9.34
CA VAL A 366 -5.71 8.04 8.12
C VAL A 366 -5.00 6.69 8.10
N ARG A 367 -5.57 5.70 7.38
CA ARG A 367 -5.02 4.34 7.23
C ARG A 367 -4.78 3.58 8.54
N GLY A 368 -5.39 3.99 9.65
CA GLY A 368 -5.20 3.36 10.95
C GLY A 368 -3.78 3.49 11.52
N THR A 369 -2.94 4.37 10.94
CA THR A 369 -1.61 4.68 11.48
C THR A 369 -1.68 5.93 12.36
N GLN A 370 -0.85 6.01 13.41
CA GLN A 370 -0.72 7.26 14.18
C GLN A 370 0.18 8.29 13.49
N SER A 371 0.91 7.87 12.45
CA SER A 371 1.91 8.68 11.75
C SER A 371 1.33 9.62 10.69
N LEU A 372 0.04 9.52 10.37
CA LEU A 372 -0.57 10.36 9.33
C LEU A 372 -1.87 10.99 9.84
N PRO A 373 -1.80 12.19 10.43
CA PRO A 373 -2.99 12.97 10.79
C PRO A 373 -3.85 13.29 9.56
N SER A 374 -5.17 13.31 9.72
CA SER A 374 -6.10 13.60 8.61
C SER A 374 -5.85 14.95 7.95
N LEU A 375 -5.42 15.94 8.74
CA LEU A 375 -5.04 17.25 8.25
C LEU A 375 -3.85 17.16 7.27
N VAL A 376 -2.77 16.50 7.67
CA VAL A 376 -1.57 16.34 6.84
C VAL A 376 -1.91 15.57 5.56
N ALA A 377 -2.77 14.56 5.65
CA ALA A 377 -3.26 13.85 4.47
C ALA A 377 -4.07 14.75 3.53
N ALA A 378 -4.94 15.62 4.07
CA ALA A 378 -5.72 16.57 3.27
C ALA A 378 -4.81 17.59 2.56
N SER A 379 -3.83 18.14 3.29
CA SER A 379 -2.81 19.04 2.75
C SER A 379 -1.99 18.37 1.65
N ALA A 380 -1.59 17.10 1.85
CA ALA A 380 -0.84 16.35 0.85
C ALA A 380 -1.64 16.11 -0.44
N ILE A 381 -2.95 15.80 -0.34
CA ILE A 381 -3.82 15.68 -1.52
C ILE A 381 -3.92 17.02 -2.26
N ALA A 382 -4.12 18.12 -1.52
CA ALA A 382 -4.19 19.45 -2.12
C ALA A 382 -2.89 19.81 -2.84
N MET A 383 -1.74 19.60 -2.20
CA MET A 383 -0.42 19.85 -2.76
C MET A 383 -0.13 19.02 -4.00
N VAL A 384 -0.34 17.70 -3.95
CA VAL A 384 -0.14 16.80 -5.10
C VAL A 384 -1.01 17.22 -6.28
N THR A 385 -2.25 17.63 -6.02
CA THR A 385 -3.17 18.04 -7.08
C THR A 385 -2.75 19.36 -7.70
N ALA A 386 -2.33 20.35 -6.89
CA ALA A 386 -1.86 21.65 -7.37
C ALA A 386 -0.52 21.62 -8.11
N ARG A 387 0.35 20.65 -7.81
CA ARG A 387 1.58 20.41 -8.60
C ARG A 387 1.27 19.86 -9.98
N LYS A 388 0.26 19.01 -10.08
CA LYS A 388 -0.05 18.24 -11.28
C LYS A 388 -1.03 18.94 -12.24
N GLU A 389 -1.90 19.79 -11.72
CA GLU A 389 -2.95 20.46 -12.50
C GLU A 389 -2.81 21.99 -12.34
N ASP A 390 -2.71 22.71 -13.46
CA ASP A 390 -2.49 24.17 -13.44
C ASP A 390 -3.69 24.96 -12.85
N LYS A 391 -4.88 24.35 -12.86
CA LYS A 391 -6.15 25.02 -12.53
C LYS A 391 -6.77 24.41 -11.28
N VAL A 392 -6.13 24.63 -10.14
CA VAL A 392 -6.61 24.13 -8.85
C VAL A 392 -6.96 25.31 -7.95
N GLN A 393 -8.17 25.29 -7.39
CA GLN A 393 -8.57 26.18 -6.31
C GLN A 393 -8.73 25.35 -5.04
N LEU A 394 -8.24 25.89 -3.92
CA LEU A 394 -8.39 25.29 -2.60
C LEU A 394 -9.34 26.16 -1.78
N VAL A 395 -10.34 25.52 -1.18
CA VAL A 395 -11.23 26.14 -0.20
C VAL A 395 -11.20 25.31 1.07
N TYR A 396 -11.35 25.96 2.21
CA TYR A 396 -11.68 25.28 3.44
C TYR A 396 -13.15 25.55 3.77
N PHE A 397 -13.82 24.61 4.45
CA PHE A 397 -15.24 24.76 4.72
C PHE A 397 -15.69 24.17 6.06
N ALA A 398 -16.69 24.82 6.65
CA ALA A 398 -17.56 24.30 7.68
C ALA A 398 -19.00 24.40 7.16
N ASP A 399 -19.80 25.40 7.56
CA ASP A 399 -21.08 25.73 6.90
C ASP A 399 -20.91 26.55 5.61
N LYS A 400 -19.89 27.40 5.60
CA LYS A 400 -19.49 28.21 4.45
C LYS A 400 -18.10 27.79 4.00
N ALA A 401 -17.83 27.98 2.72
CA ALA A 401 -16.51 27.76 2.14
C ALA A 401 -15.81 29.11 1.95
N THR A 402 -14.51 29.12 2.22
CA THR A 402 -13.64 30.28 2.05
C THR A 402 -12.41 29.85 1.25
N GLU A 403 -11.99 30.70 0.32
CA GLU A 403 -10.81 30.45 -0.52
C GLU A 403 -9.52 30.51 0.29
N LEU A 404 -8.62 29.59 -0.02
CA LEU A 404 -7.26 29.61 0.46
C LEU A 404 -6.32 29.75 -0.72
N THR A 405 -5.40 30.71 -0.64
CA THR A 405 -4.38 30.90 -1.65
C THR A 405 -3.48 29.66 -1.69
N LEU A 406 -3.52 28.95 -2.81
CA LEU A 406 -2.68 27.79 -3.08
C LEU A 406 -1.88 28.09 -4.35
N THR A 407 -0.56 27.92 -4.28
CA THR A 407 0.33 27.99 -5.44
C THR A 407 0.92 26.62 -5.71
N SER A 408 1.45 26.40 -6.92
CA SER A 408 2.22 25.18 -7.21
C SER A 408 3.36 25.01 -6.22
N GLU A 409 4.02 26.11 -5.82
CA GLU A 409 5.18 26.07 -4.92
C GLU A 409 4.84 25.89 -3.44
N SER A 410 3.56 25.95 -3.04
CA SER A 410 3.17 25.83 -1.64
C SER A 410 3.66 24.52 -1.03
N SER A 411 4.35 24.61 0.11
CA SER A 411 4.88 23.44 0.80
C SER A 411 3.82 22.72 1.62
N LEU A 412 4.05 21.43 1.93
CA LEU A 412 3.13 20.63 2.76
C LEU A 412 2.91 21.30 4.13
N LYS A 413 3.98 21.88 4.68
CA LYS A 413 3.98 22.57 5.97
C LYS A 413 3.13 23.82 5.93
N GLU A 414 3.31 24.69 4.94
CA GLU A 414 2.53 25.93 4.77
C GLU A 414 1.04 25.64 4.67
N ILE A 415 0.65 24.69 3.82
CA ILE A 415 -0.76 24.31 3.64
C ILE A 415 -1.33 23.76 4.96
N SER A 416 -0.58 22.91 5.66
CA SER A 416 -1.02 22.31 6.92
C SER A 416 -1.16 23.34 8.05
N GLU A 417 -0.22 24.28 8.16
CA GLU A 417 -0.27 25.34 9.15
C GLU A 417 -1.47 26.27 8.91
N GLU A 418 -1.73 26.63 7.65
CA GLU A 418 -2.82 27.53 7.32
C GLU A 418 -4.18 26.88 7.56
N ILE A 419 -4.39 25.63 7.12
CA ILE A 419 -5.62 24.89 7.44
C ILE A 419 -5.75 24.70 8.97
N SER A 420 -4.65 24.48 9.71
CA SER A 420 -4.69 24.39 11.18
C SER A 420 -5.23 25.65 11.84
N LYS A 421 -4.80 26.84 11.38
CA LYS A 421 -5.31 28.12 11.89
C LYS A 421 -6.82 28.21 11.69
N GLN A 422 -7.30 27.83 10.51
CA GLN A 422 -8.73 27.87 10.19
C GLN A 422 -9.55 26.86 11.00
N ILE A 423 -8.98 25.70 11.34
CA ILE A 423 -9.60 24.75 12.27
C ILE A 423 -9.80 25.37 13.66
N LEU A 424 -8.80 26.08 14.19
CA LEU A 424 -8.91 26.73 15.49
C LEU A 424 -10.01 27.81 15.49
N VAL A 425 -10.08 28.61 14.42
CA VAL A 425 -11.14 29.62 14.24
C VAL A 425 -12.52 28.96 14.15
N SER A 426 -12.65 27.90 13.34
CA SER A 426 -13.93 27.18 13.19
C SER A 426 -14.36 26.48 14.48
N ALA A 427 -13.43 25.99 15.29
CA ALA A 427 -13.74 25.31 16.54
C ALA A 427 -14.32 26.25 17.62
N ALA A 428 -14.03 27.55 17.51
CA ALA A 428 -14.58 28.58 18.40
C ALA A 428 -16.04 28.96 18.07
N LEU A 429 -16.60 28.48 16.95
CA LEU A 429 -17.99 28.74 16.58
C LEU A 429 -18.96 27.93 17.45
N PRO A 430 -20.11 28.51 17.85
CA PRO A 430 -21.10 27.81 18.64
C PRO A 430 -21.65 26.60 17.88
N PRO A 431 -21.88 25.46 18.54
CA PRO A 431 -22.48 24.29 17.91
C PRO A 431 -23.93 24.57 17.49
N VAL A 432 -24.40 23.85 16.48
CA VAL A 432 -25.74 24.01 15.91
C VAL A 432 -26.66 22.87 16.40
N GLY A 433 -27.87 23.23 16.85
CA GLY A 433 -28.93 22.30 17.28
C GLY A 433 -29.29 22.41 18.77
N SER A 434 -30.56 22.17 19.12
CA SER A 434 -31.14 22.35 20.46
C SER A 434 -31.45 21.03 21.20
N GLY A 435 -30.55 20.03 21.12
CA GLY A 435 -30.74 18.71 21.75
C GLY A 435 -29.50 18.18 22.47
N ASP A 436 -29.60 16.99 23.08
CA ASP A 436 -28.60 16.39 24.00
C ASP A 436 -27.20 16.11 23.39
N THR A 437 -27.01 16.32 22.08
CA THR A 437 -25.69 16.25 21.42
C THR A 437 -25.51 17.40 20.42
N PRO A 438 -24.85 18.51 20.81
CA PRO A 438 -24.56 19.63 19.91
C PRO A 438 -23.64 19.18 18.77
N LYS A 439 -24.00 19.46 17.51
CA LYS A 439 -23.16 19.12 16.34
C LYS A 439 -22.39 20.36 15.86
N GLN A 440 -21.13 20.16 15.48
CA GLN A 440 -20.41 21.24 14.81
C GLN A 440 -21.00 21.48 13.41
N PRO A 441 -21.19 22.75 13.02
CA PRO A 441 -21.70 23.10 11.70
C PRO A 441 -20.85 22.53 10.56
N CYS A 442 -21.50 21.85 9.62
CA CYS A 442 -20.89 21.34 8.40
C CYS A 442 -21.88 21.22 7.25
N ASP A 443 -21.63 21.95 6.17
CA ASP A 443 -22.33 21.81 4.91
C ASP A 443 -21.40 21.27 3.82
N LEU A 444 -21.57 19.99 3.48
CA LEU A 444 -20.81 19.32 2.43
C LEU A 444 -21.09 19.88 1.02
N ALA A 445 -22.15 20.66 0.83
CA ALA A 445 -22.44 21.35 -0.42
C ALA A 445 -21.80 22.74 -0.50
N ALA A 446 -21.19 23.24 0.59
CA ALA A 446 -20.62 24.59 0.64
C ALA A 446 -19.56 24.86 -0.45
N PRO A 447 -18.61 23.95 -0.76
CA PRO A 447 -17.65 24.19 -1.85
C PRO A 447 -18.33 24.37 -3.22
N ILE A 448 -19.39 23.60 -3.49
CA ILE A 448 -20.13 23.67 -4.77
C ILE A 448 -20.90 24.98 -4.86
N ARG A 449 -21.59 25.37 -3.78
CA ARG A 449 -22.31 26.66 -3.72
C ARG A 449 -21.36 27.84 -3.86
N TRP A 450 -20.23 27.81 -3.16
CA TRP A 450 -19.21 28.84 -3.27
C TRP A 450 -18.74 29.01 -4.72
N ALA A 451 -18.56 27.92 -5.46
CA ALA A 451 -18.21 27.99 -6.88
C ALA A 451 -19.31 28.65 -7.73
N THR A 452 -20.59 28.35 -7.47
CA THR A 452 -21.71 29.02 -8.13
C THR A 452 -21.75 30.52 -7.78
N GLU A 453 -21.71 30.86 -6.50
CA GLU A 453 -21.82 32.24 -5.98
C GLU A 453 -20.69 33.13 -6.53
N ASN A 454 -19.49 32.58 -6.66
CA ASN A 454 -18.32 33.27 -7.20
C ASN A 454 -18.17 33.11 -8.72
N SER A 455 -19.17 32.55 -9.40
CA SER A 455 -19.17 32.30 -10.85
C SER A 455 -17.93 31.56 -11.37
N LYS A 456 -17.36 30.67 -10.54
CA LYS A 456 -16.17 29.87 -10.88
C LYS A 456 -16.60 28.63 -11.68
N LYS A 457 -16.01 28.46 -12.85
CA LYS A 457 -16.23 27.27 -13.70
C LYS A 457 -15.29 26.14 -13.29
N ILE A 458 -15.83 25.04 -12.80
CA ILE A 458 -15.12 23.90 -12.20
C ILE A 458 -15.59 22.62 -12.90
N ASP A 459 -14.64 21.76 -13.23
CA ASP A 459 -14.90 20.47 -13.89
C ASP A 459 -14.89 19.30 -12.89
N VAL A 460 -14.13 19.42 -11.79
CA VAL A 460 -13.97 18.37 -10.78
C VAL A 460 -14.00 18.96 -9.38
N PHE A 461 -14.91 18.46 -8.55
CA PHE A 461 -14.98 18.80 -7.13
C PHE A 461 -14.40 17.66 -6.28
N ILE A 462 -13.47 17.99 -5.38
CA ILE A 462 -12.86 17.04 -4.43
C ILE A 462 -13.14 17.56 -3.03
N ASN A 463 -14.11 16.98 -2.33
CA ASN A 463 -14.39 17.32 -0.94
C ASN A 463 -13.68 16.32 -0.01
N ILE A 464 -12.73 16.82 0.77
CA ILE A 464 -11.96 16.07 1.76
C ILE A 464 -12.61 16.27 3.13
N THR A 465 -13.16 15.19 3.68
CA THR A 465 -13.86 15.20 4.97
C THR A 465 -13.73 13.86 5.68
N ASP A 466 -13.82 13.88 7.01
CA ASP A 466 -13.78 12.75 7.94
C ASP A 466 -15.18 12.22 8.32
N SER A 467 -16.25 13.02 8.17
CA SER A 467 -17.64 12.63 8.44
C SER A 467 -18.64 13.06 7.36
N LEU A 468 -19.60 12.16 7.06
CA LEU A 468 -20.78 12.44 6.22
C LEU A 468 -21.86 13.21 6.98
N ASP A 469 -21.68 13.41 8.29
CA ASP A 469 -22.59 14.22 9.08
C ASP A 469 -22.60 15.64 8.52
N ARG A 470 -23.79 16.08 8.14
CA ARG A 470 -24.08 17.41 7.63
C ARG A 470 -25.17 18.07 8.45
N THR A 471 -25.04 19.37 8.62
CA THR A 471 -26.09 20.29 9.12
C THR A 471 -26.79 21.00 7.97
N GLY A 472 -26.20 21.04 6.77
CA GLY A 472 -26.79 21.66 5.59
C GLY A 472 -28.00 20.92 5.01
N ASP A 473 -28.98 21.69 4.53
CA ASP A 473 -30.27 21.20 4.02
C ASP A 473 -30.15 20.51 2.64
N ILE A 474 -29.14 20.87 1.85
CA ILE A 474 -28.97 20.41 0.47
C ILE A 474 -27.89 19.33 0.41
N THR A 475 -28.16 18.26 -0.35
CA THR A 475 -27.16 17.21 -0.55
C THR A 475 -26.11 17.64 -1.58
N PRO A 476 -24.84 17.22 -1.47
CA PRO A 476 -23.82 17.51 -2.48
C PRO A 476 -24.23 17.10 -3.89
N SER A 477 -24.96 15.98 -4.04
CA SER A 477 -25.49 15.54 -5.33
C SER A 477 -26.51 16.51 -5.91
N LYS A 478 -27.41 17.06 -5.08
CA LYS A 478 -28.40 18.06 -5.51
C LYS A 478 -27.71 19.38 -5.86
N ALA A 479 -26.78 19.82 -5.02
CA ALA A 479 -25.98 21.02 -5.28
C ALA A 479 -25.18 20.92 -6.58
N LEU A 480 -24.59 19.75 -6.87
CA LEU A 480 -23.88 19.51 -8.12
C LEU A 480 -24.82 19.53 -9.33
N MET A 481 -26.03 18.96 -9.23
CA MET A 481 -27.03 19.04 -10.30
C MET A 481 -27.44 20.49 -10.58
N GLN A 482 -27.62 21.30 -9.54
CA GLN A 482 -27.92 22.72 -9.64
C GLN A 482 -26.75 23.47 -10.29
N TYR A 483 -25.53 23.25 -9.82
CA TYR A 483 -24.30 23.82 -10.40
C TYR A 483 -24.19 23.52 -11.90
N ARG A 484 -24.40 22.26 -12.31
CA ARG A 484 -24.36 21.84 -13.72
C ARG A 484 -25.34 22.63 -14.58
N LYS A 485 -26.54 22.92 -14.06
CA LYS A 485 -27.59 23.66 -14.76
C LYS A 485 -27.29 25.16 -14.81
N GLU A 486 -26.93 25.76 -13.68
CA GLU A 486 -26.73 27.21 -13.54
C GLU A 486 -25.45 27.68 -14.23
N MET A 487 -24.36 26.92 -14.11
CA MET A 487 -23.06 27.26 -14.69
C MET A 487 -22.88 26.72 -16.12
N ASN A 488 -23.88 26.02 -16.67
CA ASN A 488 -23.84 25.33 -17.96
C ASN A 488 -22.62 24.37 -18.07
N MET A 489 -22.46 23.53 -17.05
CA MET A 489 -21.31 22.65 -16.84
C MET A 489 -21.74 21.17 -16.73
N PRO A 490 -22.38 20.56 -17.76
CA PRO A 490 -23.05 19.25 -17.63
C PRO A 490 -22.10 18.09 -17.28
N LYS A 491 -20.80 18.25 -17.56
CA LYS A 491 -19.75 17.24 -17.29
C LYS A 491 -19.02 17.43 -15.95
N ALA A 492 -19.36 18.46 -15.17
CA ALA A 492 -18.77 18.68 -13.84
C ALA A 492 -19.07 17.48 -12.94
N LYS A 493 -18.10 17.03 -12.15
CA LYS A 493 -18.24 15.80 -11.34
C LYS A 493 -17.74 15.95 -9.92
#